data_AF-A0A1H6LJN0-F1
#
_entry.id   AF-A0A1H6LJN0-F1
#
_cell.length_a   1.000
_cell.length_b   1.000
_cell.length_c   1.000
_cell.angle_alpha   90.00
_cell.angle_beta   90.00
_cell.angle_gamma   90.00
#
_symmetry.space_group_name_H-M   'P 1'
#
loop_
_entity.id
_entity.type
_entity.pdbx_description
1 polymer ?
#
loop_
_entity_poly.entity_id
_entity_poly.type
_entity_poly.pdbx_seq_one_letter_code
_entity_poly.pdbx_strand_id
1 'polypeptide(L)'
;MECLKLTYKPLFELRTHGSMPSREAKIVQMFISVDPLAEKMLSWSPYVYTFNNPIMFNDPDGREVKGVNKDSAQRLHEDMNTVFADEKFDSFRGLLTRGKKDDNGNYKSNKFDKISADAFKNATSGLSGDDLEAATSVYNAINSKSEYVFEYITDTSKNLSESGNTVFDKYMTEVENYKGMNEKWTGDAVAGVGKEGMAYYSSKGAHAFIINEANHFEEKRALTSFHEGFGHGIPFTQGIKGKSNSDNAIRYENMIRRVMGIETMRDGKDHADLKVVPSHKSLPTYR
;
A
#
# COMPACT_ATOMS: atom_id res chain seq x y z
N MET A 1 67.45 -32.91 -54.91
CA MET A 1 66.61 -31.72 -54.71
C MET A 1 65.35 -31.94 -55.53
N GLU A 2 64.12 -31.98 -55.05
CA GLU A 2 63.48 -31.70 -53.75
C GLU A 2 62.12 -32.45 -53.76
N CYS A 3 61.65 -32.89 -52.59
CA CYS A 3 60.25 -33.32 -52.37
C CYS A 3 59.38 -32.07 -52.05
N LEU A 4 58.04 -32.01 -52.06
CA LEU A 4 56.99 -32.91 -51.58
C LEU A 4 55.66 -32.47 -52.24
N LYS A 5 54.71 -33.39 -52.35
CA LYS A 5 53.32 -33.24 -52.83
C LYS A 5 52.40 -32.82 -51.67
N LEU A 6 51.38 -31.96 -51.89
CA LEU A 6 50.01 -32.10 -51.33
C LEU A 6 49.04 -30.98 -51.77
N THR A 7 47.75 -31.32 -51.65
CA THR A 7 46.58 -30.95 -52.47
C THR A 7 45.67 -29.83 -51.92
N TYR A 8 44.69 -29.50 -52.77
CA TYR A 8 43.61 -28.49 -52.78
C TYR A 8 42.76 -28.17 -51.51
N LYS A 9 42.27 -26.91 -51.52
CA LYS A 9 41.28 -26.12 -50.70
C LYS A 9 40.42 -26.82 -49.63
N PRO A 10 40.07 -26.07 -48.56
CA PRO A 10 38.74 -25.44 -48.54
C PRO A 10 38.75 -23.94 -48.19
N LEU A 11 37.61 -23.31 -48.47
CA LEU A 11 37.29 -21.90 -48.34
C LEU A 11 37.77 -21.28 -47.01
N PHE A 12 38.48 -20.17 -47.09
CA PHE A 12 38.39 -19.16 -46.04
C PHE A 12 37.01 -18.51 -46.16
N GLU A 13 36.02 -19.04 -45.45
CA GLU A 13 34.86 -18.25 -45.08
C GLU A 13 35.33 -17.18 -44.09
N LEU A 14 35.39 -15.93 -44.56
CA LEU A 14 35.41 -14.78 -43.67
C LEU A 14 34.07 -14.79 -42.90
N ARG A 15 34.08 -15.26 -41.65
CA ARG A 15 32.99 -14.96 -40.72
C ARG A 15 33.08 -13.48 -40.37
N THR A 16 32.36 -12.65 -41.11
CA THR A 16 31.92 -11.38 -40.56
C THR A 16 30.87 -11.72 -39.51
N HIS A 17 31.17 -11.46 -38.23
CA HIS A 17 30.10 -11.30 -37.25
C HIS A 17 29.35 -10.03 -37.66
N GLY A 18 28.35 -10.17 -38.51
CA GLY A 18 27.31 -9.17 -38.59
C GLY A 18 26.73 -9.04 -37.18
N SER A 19 26.81 -7.85 -36.61
CA SER A 19 26.02 -7.53 -35.43
C SER A 19 24.56 -7.72 -35.84
N MET A 20 23.99 -8.87 -35.52
CA MET A 20 22.54 -9.01 -35.49
C MET A 20 22.08 -7.93 -34.51
N PRO A 21 21.29 -6.93 -34.94
CA PRO A 21 20.63 -6.07 -33.99
C PRO A 21 19.73 -7.03 -33.20
N SER A 22 20.08 -7.32 -31.95
CA SER A 22 19.18 -8.00 -31.05
C SER A 22 17.92 -7.14 -31.04
N ARG A 23 16.81 -7.63 -31.61
CA ARG A 23 15.48 -7.03 -31.43
C ARG A 23 14.98 -7.20 -29.99
N GLU A 24 15.83 -7.64 -29.07
CA GLU A 24 15.57 -7.54 -27.64
C GLU A 24 15.53 -6.08 -27.24
N ALA A 25 14.42 -5.70 -26.60
CA ALA A 25 14.34 -4.43 -25.89
C ALA A 25 15.43 -4.42 -24.82
N LYS A 26 16.51 -3.67 -25.06
CA LYS A 26 17.50 -3.38 -24.03
C LYS A 26 16.84 -2.47 -23.01
N ILE A 27 16.60 -2.98 -21.82
CA ILE A 27 16.17 -2.17 -20.69
C ILE A 27 17.31 -1.20 -20.37
N VAL A 28 17.04 0.09 -20.51
CA VAL A 28 17.95 1.16 -20.10
C VAL A 28 17.72 1.39 -18.60
N GLN A 29 18.70 1.03 -17.77
CA GLN A 29 18.66 1.23 -16.31
C GLN A 29 19.20 2.62 -15.92
N MET A 30 18.89 3.65 -16.70
CA MET A 30 19.29 5.03 -16.46
C MET A 30 18.09 5.96 -16.60
N PHE A 31 18.13 7.11 -15.94
CA PHE A 31 17.14 8.15 -16.17
C PHE A 31 17.16 8.60 -17.63
N ILE A 32 15.97 8.77 -18.21
CA ILE A 32 15.79 9.28 -19.58
C ILE A 32 15.96 10.81 -19.68
N SER A 33 16.11 11.49 -18.54
CA SER A 33 16.32 12.93 -18.41
C SER A 33 17.32 13.22 -17.29
N VAL A 34 17.99 14.38 -17.36
CA VAL A 34 18.97 14.84 -16.35
C VAL A 34 18.30 14.98 -14.98
N ASP A 35 18.98 14.53 -13.92
CA ASP A 35 18.56 14.76 -12.53
C ASP A 35 18.47 16.27 -12.22
N PRO A 36 17.33 16.81 -11.78
CA PRO A 36 17.18 18.22 -11.38
C PRO A 36 18.15 18.68 -10.28
N LEU A 37 18.78 17.75 -9.54
CA LEU A 37 19.77 18.02 -8.51
C LEU A 37 21.21 17.77 -8.95
N ALA A 38 21.45 17.50 -10.23
CA ALA A 38 22.78 17.23 -10.78
C ALA A 38 23.83 18.29 -10.39
N GLU A 39 23.44 19.57 -10.34
CA GLU A 39 24.33 20.67 -9.97
C GLU A 39 24.82 20.63 -8.51
N LYS A 40 24.08 19.94 -7.63
CA LYS A 40 24.47 19.77 -6.22
C LYS A 40 25.44 18.61 -6.01
N MET A 41 25.62 17.75 -7.02
CA MET A 41 26.42 16.54 -6.95
C MET A 41 27.34 16.41 -8.17
N LEU A 42 28.18 17.45 -8.38
CA LEU A 42 29.09 17.57 -9.52
C LEU A 42 30.05 16.39 -9.72
N SER A 43 30.34 15.63 -8.65
CA SER A 43 31.22 14.45 -8.69
C SER A 43 30.53 13.16 -9.14
N TRP A 44 29.21 13.20 -9.38
CA TRP A 44 28.41 12.05 -9.79
C TRP A 44 27.76 12.31 -11.14
N SER A 45 27.55 11.24 -11.93
CA SER A 45 26.88 11.40 -13.21
C SER A 45 25.43 11.86 -13.00
N PRO A 46 24.92 12.81 -13.81
CA PRO A 46 23.55 13.33 -13.72
C PRO A 46 22.45 12.29 -14.03
N TYR A 47 22.85 11.06 -14.33
CA TYR A 47 21.99 9.93 -14.65
C TYR A 47 22.18 8.75 -13.68
N VAL A 48 22.91 8.95 -12.58
CA VAL A 48 23.13 7.91 -11.56
C VAL A 48 21.86 7.68 -10.74
N TYR A 49 21.43 6.42 -10.69
CA TYR A 49 20.36 5.98 -9.79
C TYR A 49 20.97 5.48 -8.48
N THR A 50 20.50 5.99 -7.32
CA THR A 50 20.84 5.46 -5.98
C THR A 50 22.35 5.34 -5.67
N PHE A 51 23.19 6.25 -6.18
CA PHE A 51 24.66 6.13 -6.07
C PHE A 51 25.22 4.78 -6.54
N ASN A 52 24.59 4.17 -7.57
CA ASN A 52 24.87 2.80 -8.05
C ASN A 52 24.72 1.70 -7.00
N ASN A 53 23.98 1.93 -5.92
CA ASN A 53 23.68 0.92 -4.91
C ASN A 53 22.18 0.95 -4.54
N PRO A 54 21.31 0.42 -5.40
CA PRO A 54 19.86 0.37 -5.16
C PRO A 54 19.45 -0.62 -4.06
N ILE A 55 20.42 -1.35 -3.50
CA ILE A 55 20.24 -2.26 -2.36
C ILE A 55 20.40 -1.50 -1.04
N MET A 56 21.35 -0.54 -0.97
CA MET A 56 21.69 0.19 0.26
C MET A 56 21.07 1.59 0.33
N PHE A 57 20.93 2.28 -0.82
CA PHE A 57 20.37 3.62 -0.88
C PHE A 57 19.00 3.58 -1.54
N ASN A 58 17.98 3.60 -0.69
CA ASN A 58 16.61 3.86 -1.09
C ASN A 58 16.29 5.33 -0.77
N ASP A 59 15.58 6.00 -1.67
CA ASP A 59 15.14 7.38 -1.53
C ASP A 59 14.33 7.55 -0.22
N PRO A 60 14.81 8.29 0.80
CA PRO A 60 14.24 8.30 2.15
C PRO A 60 12.85 8.94 2.30
N ASP A 61 12.27 9.57 1.27
CA ASP A 61 10.91 10.20 1.33
C ASP A 61 9.77 9.23 0.90
N GLY A 62 10.05 7.94 0.72
CA GLY A 62 9.11 7.00 0.10
C GLY A 62 7.96 6.52 1.01
N ARG A 63 7.06 7.44 1.38
CA ARG A 63 5.68 7.39 1.97
C ARG A 63 5.22 6.17 2.79
N GLU A 64 4.31 6.40 3.72
CA GLU A 64 4.23 5.61 4.96
C GLU A 64 2.78 5.21 5.29
N VAL A 65 2.61 4.06 5.95
CA VAL A 65 1.40 3.78 6.75
C VAL A 65 1.55 4.56 8.07
N LYS A 66 0.61 5.46 8.35
CA LYS A 66 0.66 6.31 9.53
C LYS A 66 -0.74 6.67 10.05
N GLY A 67 -0.82 6.95 11.35
CA GLY A 67 -1.95 7.68 11.90
C GLY A 67 -1.77 9.19 11.73
N VAL A 68 -2.86 9.94 11.65
CA VAL A 68 -2.80 11.42 11.70
C VAL A 68 -2.13 11.94 12.99
N ASN A 69 -2.20 11.14 14.04
CA ASN A 69 -1.50 11.34 15.31
C ASN A 69 -1.09 9.98 15.92
N LYS A 70 -0.43 10.00 17.07
CA LYS A 70 0.07 8.78 17.74
C LYS A 70 -1.06 7.85 18.16
N ASP A 71 -2.20 8.39 18.60
CA ASP A 71 -3.35 7.63 19.05
C ASP A 71 -4.02 6.88 17.89
N SER A 72 -4.16 7.54 16.74
CA SER A 72 -4.65 6.90 15.51
C SER A 72 -3.71 5.78 15.04
N ALA A 73 -2.40 5.99 15.15
CA ALA A 73 -1.43 4.95 14.82
C ALA A 73 -1.44 3.79 15.82
N GLN A 74 -1.70 4.07 17.09
CA GLN A 74 -1.87 3.08 18.15
C GLN A 74 -3.11 2.21 17.89
N ARG A 75 -4.25 2.82 17.58
CA ARG A 75 -5.49 2.09 17.23
C ARG A 75 -5.34 1.24 15.98
N LEU A 76 -4.64 1.74 14.95
CA LEU A 76 -4.32 0.93 13.78
C LEU A 76 -3.46 -0.28 14.15
N HIS A 77 -2.45 -0.09 15.00
CA HIS A 77 -1.61 -1.19 15.45
C HIS A 77 -2.42 -2.23 16.24
N GLU A 78 -3.36 -1.80 17.09
CA GLU A 78 -4.29 -2.69 17.80
C GLU A 78 -5.21 -3.45 16.84
N ASP A 79 -5.71 -2.78 15.80
CA ASP A 79 -6.56 -3.39 14.78
C ASP A 79 -5.78 -4.41 13.93
N MET A 80 -4.53 -4.11 13.57
CA MET A 80 -3.64 -5.08 12.94
C MET A 80 -3.41 -6.30 13.84
N ASN A 81 -3.16 -6.09 15.14
CA ASN A 81 -3.02 -7.20 16.08
C ASN A 81 -4.31 -8.02 16.23
N THR A 82 -5.47 -7.38 16.10
CA THR A 82 -6.78 -8.05 16.13
C THR A 82 -7.00 -8.91 14.89
N VAL A 83 -6.64 -8.41 13.70
CA VAL A 83 -6.72 -9.19 12.45
C VAL A 83 -5.76 -10.37 12.48
N PHE A 84 -4.54 -10.15 12.95
CA PHE A 84 -3.46 -11.15 12.98
C PHE A 84 -3.31 -11.81 14.35
N ALA A 85 -4.41 -12.03 15.08
CA ALA A 85 -4.36 -12.49 16.47
C ALA A 85 -3.81 -13.91 16.62
N ASP A 86 -4.07 -14.79 15.65
CA ASP A 86 -3.61 -16.19 15.63
C ASP A 86 -2.09 -16.30 15.80
N GLU A 87 -1.63 -17.32 16.55
CA GLU A 87 -0.22 -17.57 16.87
C GLU A 87 0.65 -17.70 15.61
N LYS A 88 0.08 -18.16 14.48
CA LYS A 88 0.80 -18.26 13.19
C LYS A 88 1.33 -16.91 12.70
N PHE A 89 0.77 -15.79 13.17
CA PHE A 89 1.21 -14.45 12.82
C PHE A 89 2.12 -13.79 13.86
N ASP A 90 2.51 -14.47 14.95
CA ASP A 90 3.33 -13.88 16.02
C ASP A 90 4.61 -13.21 15.48
N SER A 91 5.29 -13.90 14.57
CA SER A 91 6.51 -13.38 13.94
C SER A 91 6.23 -12.15 13.08
N PHE A 92 5.12 -12.14 12.33
CA PHE A 92 4.73 -11.00 11.50
C PHE A 92 4.32 -9.80 12.36
N ARG A 93 3.50 -10.00 13.41
CA ARG A 93 3.13 -8.95 14.37
C ARG A 93 4.36 -8.33 15.03
N GLY A 94 5.38 -9.13 15.32
CA GLY A 94 6.67 -8.63 15.84
C GLY A 94 7.37 -7.61 14.94
N LEU A 95 7.07 -7.59 13.63
CA LEU A 95 7.64 -6.63 12.67
C LEU A 95 6.86 -5.31 12.58
N LEU A 96 5.63 -5.24 13.12
CA LEU A 96 4.74 -4.07 12.97
C LEU A 96 5.11 -2.94 13.94
N THR A 97 6.35 -2.46 13.93
CA THR A 97 6.83 -1.47 14.91
C THR A 97 6.56 -0.01 14.50
N ARG A 98 6.59 0.91 15.46
CA ARG A 98 6.38 2.36 15.26
C ARG A 98 7.44 3.19 16.00
N GLY A 99 8.69 3.04 15.59
CA GLY A 99 9.86 3.63 16.22
C GLY A 99 10.16 3.05 17.60
N LYS A 100 10.98 3.77 18.38
CA LYS A 100 11.34 3.34 19.74
C LYS A 100 10.15 3.44 20.70
N LYS A 101 10.07 2.46 21.61
CA LYS A 101 9.17 2.52 22.76
C LYS A 101 9.70 3.49 23.82
N ASP A 102 8.79 4.06 24.61
CA ASP A 102 9.11 4.77 25.85
C ASP A 102 9.30 3.78 27.02
N ASP A 103 9.62 4.32 28.19
CA ASP A 103 9.89 3.52 29.40
C ASP A 103 8.64 2.76 29.88
N ASN A 104 7.44 3.15 29.42
CA ASN A 104 6.17 2.51 29.69
C ASN A 104 5.79 1.49 28.60
N GLY A 105 6.66 1.26 27.61
CA GLY A 105 6.43 0.32 26.51
C GLY A 105 5.60 0.86 25.34
N ASN A 106 5.28 2.15 25.32
CA ASN A 106 4.45 2.76 24.27
C ASN A 106 5.30 3.29 23.11
N TYR A 107 4.84 3.10 21.88
CA TYR A 107 5.52 3.63 20.70
C TYR A 107 5.48 5.16 20.64
N LYS A 108 6.62 5.78 20.30
CA LYS A 108 6.73 7.25 20.20
C LYS A 108 6.31 7.82 18.85
N SER A 109 6.14 6.99 17.81
CA SER A 109 5.85 7.42 16.44
C SER A 109 4.37 7.22 16.05
N ASN A 110 3.86 8.10 15.20
CA ASN A 110 2.61 7.89 14.48
C ASN A 110 2.77 7.12 13.16
N LYS A 111 4.00 6.72 12.81
CA LYS A 111 4.37 6.05 11.56
C LYS A 111 4.86 4.64 11.84
N PHE A 112 4.50 3.70 10.98
CA PHE A 112 5.06 2.35 11.01
C PHE A 112 6.46 2.32 10.40
N ASP A 113 7.35 1.54 11.02
CA ASP A 113 8.69 1.32 10.51
C ASP A 113 8.63 0.42 9.27
N LYS A 114 9.51 0.69 8.30
CA LYS A 114 9.65 -0.15 7.10
C LYS A 114 10.11 -1.55 7.51
N ILE A 115 9.58 -2.56 6.85
CA ILE A 115 9.92 -3.96 7.12
C ILE A 115 10.91 -4.42 6.06
N SER A 116 12.02 -5.06 6.43
CA SER A 116 12.95 -5.59 5.41
C SER A 116 12.34 -6.82 4.72
N ALA A 117 12.67 -7.02 3.44
CA ALA A 117 12.17 -8.16 2.67
C ALA A 117 12.54 -9.51 3.32
N ASP A 118 13.77 -9.62 3.85
CA ASP A 118 14.22 -10.83 4.53
C ASP A 118 13.47 -11.09 5.83
N ALA A 119 13.22 -10.04 6.64
CA ALA A 119 12.45 -10.18 7.87
C ALA A 119 11.02 -10.61 7.56
N PHE A 120 10.38 -9.98 6.58
CA PHE A 120 9.04 -10.36 6.14
C PHE A 120 8.98 -11.80 5.63
N LYS A 121 9.91 -12.19 4.75
CA LYS A 121 9.97 -13.56 4.20
C LYS A 121 10.13 -14.61 5.30
N ASN A 122 10.98 -14.35 6.28
CA ASN A 122 11.20 -15.27 7.40
C ASN A 122 9.93 -15.38 8.27
N ALA A 123 9.34 -14.23 8.63
CA ALA A 123 8.16 -14.15 9.48
C ALA A 123 6.89 -14.73 8.85
N THR A 124 6.84 -14.86 7.52
CA THR A 124 5.67 -15.35 6.77
C THR A 124 5.89 -16.71 6.10
N SER A 125 7.02 -17.37 6.35
CA SER A 125 7.41 -18.63 5.70
C SER A 125 6.42 -19.80 5.88
N GLY A 126 5.64 -19.79 6.96
CA GLY A 126 4.59 -20.79 7.24
C GLY A 126 3.18 -20.38 6.79
N LEU A 127 3.00 -19.17 6.27
CA LEU A 127 1.68 -18.66 5.86
C LEU A 127 1.38 -19.05 4.41
N SER A 128 0.09 -19.21 4.09
CA SER A 128 -0.38 -19.49 2.73
C SER A 128 -1.79 -18.94 2.51
N GLY A 129 -2.25 -18.92 1.25
CA GLY A 129 -3.61 -18.49 0.92
C GLY A 129 -3.92 -17.08 1.42
N ASP A 130 -5.10 -16.91 2.02
CA ASP A 130 -5.56 -15.61 2.54
C ASP A 130 -4.64 -15.05 3.63
N ASP A 131 -4.00 -15.91 4.44
CA ASP A 131 -3.11 -15.46 5.52
C ASP A 131 -1.88 -14.76 4.97
N LEU A 132 -1.25 -15.37 3.95
CA LEU A 132 -0.08 -14.79 3.30
C LEU A 132 -0.45 -13.53 2.52
N GLU A 133 -1.60 -13.54 1.84
CA GLU A 133 -2.07 -12.38 1.07
C GLU A 133 -2.38 -11.18 1.98
N ALA A 134 -3.05 -11.40 3.12
CA ALA A 134 -3.32 -10.35 4.08
C ALA A 134 -2.04 -9.75 4.66
N ALA A 135 -1.09 -10.59 5.11
CA ALA A 135 0.21 -10.12 5.60
C ALA A 135 1.00 -9.37 4.51
N THR A 136 0.98 -9.88 3.27
CA THR A 136 1.64 -9.27 2.11
C THR A 136 1.05 -7.91 1.77
N SER A 137 -0.28 -7.76 1.83
CA SER A 137 -0.95 -6.48 1.54
C SER A 137 -0.55 -5.38 2.53
N VAL A 138 -0.46 -5.72 3.83
CA VAL A 138 -0.02 -4.79 4.88
C VAL A 138 1.47 -4.47 4.74
N TYR A 139 2.31 -5.48 4.51
CA TYR A 139 3.74 -5.29 4.23
C TYR A 139 3.96 -4.35 3.03
N ASN A 140 3.27 -4.59 1.92
CA ASN A 140 3.36 -3.76 0.72
C ASN A 140 2.88 -2.33 0.97
N ALA A 141 1.82 -2.14 1.76
CA ALA A 141 1.35 -0.81 2.13
C ALA A 141 2.37 -0.07 3.00
N ILE A 142 2.91 -0.72 4.04
CA ILE A 142 3.96 -0.16 4.91
C ILE A 142 5.18 0.24 4.09
N ASN A 143 5.59 -0.61 3.15
CA ASN A 143 6.76 -0.40 2.31
C ASN A 143 6.49 0.44 1.05
N SER A 144 5.25 0.84 0.80
CA SER A 144 4.83 1.56 -0.40
C SER A 144 5.51 2.92 -0.55
N LYS A 145 5.47 3.48 -1.77
CA LYS A 145 5.76 4.90 -2.04
C LYS A 145 4.52 5.78 -1.95
N SER A 146 3.35 5.25 -1.58
CA SER A 146 2.12 5.99 -1.34
C SER A 146 1.82 6.09 0.15
N GLU A 147 1.21 7.19 0.60
CA GLU A 147 0.77 7.32 2.01
C GLU A 147 -0.54 6.57 2.24
N TYR A 148 -0.60 5.86 3.36
CA TYR A 148 -1.84 5.29 3.90
C TYR A 148 -2.09 5.94 5.25
N VAL A 149 -2.95 6.95 5.26
CA VAL A 149 -3.22 7.77 6.44
C VAL A 149 -4.48 7.29 7.12
N PHE A 150 -4.42 7.03 8.43
CA PHE A 150 -5.55 6.60 9.23
C PHE A 150 -5.92 7.68 10.24
N GLU A 151 -7.20 8.03 10.29
CA GLU A 151 -7.78 8.96 11.23
C GLU A 151 -8.91 8.29 12.01
N TYR A 152 -8.63 7.99 13.28
CA TYR A 152 -9.63 7.43 14.18
C TYR A 152 -10.36 8.58 14.88
N ILE A 153 -11.63 8.73 14.57
CA ILE A 153 -12.51 9.77 15.10
C ILE A 153 -13.16 9.20 16.36
N THR A 154 -12.70 9.66 17.52
CA THR A 154 -13.19 9.22 18.85
C THR A 154 -14.30 10.10 19.39
N ASP A 155 -14.46 11.30 18.84
CA ASP A 155 -15.49 12.27 19.19
C ASP A 155 -15.89 12.97 17.90
N THR A 156 -17.07 12.62 17.39
CA THR A 156 -17.53 13.05 16.07
C THR A 156 -17.88 14.54 16.04
N SER A 157 -18.13 15.16 17.20
CA SER A 157 -18.38 16.61 17.29
C SER A 157 -17.12 17.45 17.00
N LYS A 158 -15.94 16.84 17.03
CA LYS A 158 -14.67 17.55 16.81
C LYS A 158 -14.32 17.66 15.34
N ASN A 159 -13.58 18.74 15.04
CA ASN A 159 -13.00 18.98 13.73
C ASN A 159 -12.03 17.87 13.34
N LEU A 160 -12.05 17.51 12.06
CA LEU A 160 -11.07 16.61 11.46
C LEU A 160 -9.66 17.20 11.53
N SER A 161 -8.67 16.32 11.42
CA SER A 161 -7.27 16.68 11.18
C SER A 161 -7.14 17.54 9.91
N GLU A 162 -6.05 18.29 9.76
CA GLU A 162 -5.85 19.13 8.57
C GLU A 162 -5.83 18.31 7.26
N SER A 163 -5.13 17.16 7.26
CA SER A 163 -5.13 16.23 6.13
C SER A 163 -6.51 15.63 5.90
N GLY A 164 -7.21 15.25 6.97
CA GLY A 164 -8.56 14.71 6.89
C GLY A 164 -9.55 15.71 6.31
N ASN A 165 -9.50 16.96 6.78
CA ASN A 165 -10.33 18.03 6.27
C ASN A 165 -10.12 18.26 4.77
N THR A 166 -8.86 18.30 4.33
CA THR A 166 -8.50 18.46 2.92
C THR A 166 -9.06 17.33 2.06
N VAL A 167 -8.96 16.08 2.52
CA VAL A 167 -9.44 14.91 1.77
C VAL A 167 -10.96 14.83 1.78
N PHE A 168 -11.61 15.13 2.92
CA PHE A 168 -13.06 15.08 3.02
C PHE A 168 -13.73 16.21 2.25
N ASP A 169 -13.19 17.44 2.28
CA ASP A 169 -13.69 18.55 1.47
C ASP A 169 -13.65 18.23 -0.03
N LYS A 170 -12.55 17.60 -0.45
CA LYS A 170 -12.40 17.09 -1.83
C LYS A 170 -13.45 16.02 -2.16
N TYR A 171 -13.71 15.07 -1.25
CA TYR A 171 -14.78 14.09 -1.43
C TYR A 171 -16.14 14.79 -1.60
N MET A 172 -16.49 15.71 -0.69
CA MET A 172 -17.76 16.43 -0.73
C MET A 172 -17.93 17.21 -2.03
N THR A 173 -16.84 17.81 -2.53
CA THR A 173 -16.85 18.54 -3.80
C THR A 173 -16.98 17.63 -5.01
N GLU A 174 -16.20 16.54 -5.08
CA GLU A 174 -16.11 15.67 -6.27
C GLU A 174 -17.25 14.64 -6.37
N VAL A 175 -17.78 14.18 -5.23
CA VAL A 175 -18.76 13.08 -5.17
C VAL A 175 -20.14 13.60 -4.80
N GLU A 176 -20.25 14.37 -3.71
CA GLU A 176 -21.53 14.89 -3.22
C GLU A 176 -21.97 16.18 -3.94
N ASN A 177 -21.11 16.74 -4.80
CA ASN A 177 -21.31 18.04 -5.47
C ASN A 177 -21.61 19.18 -4.49
N TYR A 178 -21.12 19.08 -3.26
CA TYR A 178 -21.28 20.08 -2.22
C TYR A 178 -20.07 21.01 -2.20
N LYS A 179 -20.29 22.32 -2.39
CA LYS A 179 -19.25 23.36 -2.37
C LYS A 179 -19.53 24.39 -1.29
N GLY A 180 -18.47 24.94 -0.71
CA GLY A 180 -18.54 26.20 0.04
C GLY A 180 -18.56 26.08 1.57
N MET A 181 -17.89 25.08 2.15
CA MET A 181 -17.57 25.17 3.58
C MET A 181 -16.32 26.03 3.80
N ASN A 182 -16.49 27.14 4.53
CA ASN A 182 -15.39 27.98 5.01
C ASN A 182 -14.87 27.51 6.38
N GLU A 183 -15.49 26.48 6.95
CA GLU A 183 -15.17 25.91 8.26
C GLU A 183 -14.63 24.50 8.12
N LYS A 184 -13.94 24.02 9.17
CA LYS A 184 -13.47 22.64 9.21
C LYS A 184 -14.66 21.70 9.37
N TRP A 185 -14.75 20.71 8.48
CA TRP A 185 -15.55 19.50 8.69
C TRP A 185 -15.30 18.82 10.04
N THR A 186 -16.35 18.24 10.60
CA THR A 186 -16.31 17.44 11.83
C THR A 186 -16.45 15.94 11.52
N GLY A 187 -16.21 15.11 12.52
CA GLY A 187 -16.46 13.68 12.42
C GLY A 187 -17.93 13.31 12.19
N ASP A 188 -18.88 14.14 12.61
CA ASP A 188 -20.32 13.93 12.38
C ASP A 188 -20.63 13.94 10.87
N ALA A 189 -19.98 14.82 10.11
CA ALA A 189 -20.14 14.86 8.66
C ALA A 189 -19.61 13.58 8.00
N VAL A 190 -18.47 13.07 8.47
CA VAL A 190 -17.91 11.79 8.00
C VAL A 190 -18.86 10.64 8.33
N ALA A 191 -19.36 10.58 9.56
CA ALA A 191 -20.32 9.56 9.98
C ALA A 191 -21.65 9.63 9.20
N GLY A 192 -22.09 10.83 8.82
CA GLY A 192 -23.28 11.03 8.00
C GLY A 192 -23.18 10.41 6.61
N VAL A 193 -21.97 10.36 6.04
CA VAL A 193 -21.71 9.79 4.71
C VAL A 193 -21.29 8.32 4.78
N GLY A 194 -20.28 8.02 5.61
CA GLY A 194 -19.64 6.70 5.68
C GLY A 194 -20.16 5.76 6.77
N LYS A 195 -21.01 6.26 7.69
CA LYS A 195 -21.46 5.54 8.89
C LYS A 195 -20.30 5.14 9.82
N GLU A 196 -19.75 3.94 9.63
CA GLU A 196 -18.67 3.37 10.45
C GLU A 196 -17.28 3.87 10.02
N GLY A 197 -17.15 4.27 8.76
CA GLY A 197 -15.90 4.76 8.20
C GLY A 197 -16.04 5.09 6.72
N MET A 198 -15.00 5.72 6.18
CA MET A 198 -14.86 5.91 4.74
C MET A 198 -13.39 6.12 4.39
N ALA A 199 -13.05 5.93 3.12
CA ALA A 199 -11.74 6.31 2.61
C ALA A 199 -11.86 7.13 1.33
N TYR A 200 -10.89 8.02 1.14
CA TYR A 200 -10.76 8.74 -0.12
C TYR A 200 -9.28 9.02 -0.46
N TYR A 201 -9.03 9.29 -1.73
CA TYR A 201 -7.67 9.47 -2.24
C TYR A 201 -7.16 10.90 -2.03
N SER A 202 -5.91 11.00 -1.58
CA SER A 202 -5.17 12.26 -1.48
C SER A 202 -4.21 12.43 -2.66
N SER A 203 -3.49 13.54 -2.73
CA SER A 203 -2.40 13.72 -3.71
C SER A 203 -1.21 12.79 -3.46
N LYS A 204 -1.10 12.22 -2.25
CA LYS A 204 0.03 11.40 -1.81
C LYS A 204 -0.30 9.92 -1.63
N GLY A 205 -1.57 9.54 -1.66
CA GLY A 205 -2.02 8.16 -1.46
C GLY A 205 -3.49 8.12 -1.07
N ALA A 206 -3.81 7.51 0.06
CA ALA A 206 -5.17 7.37 0.58
C ALA A 206 -5.28 7.83 2.05
N HIS A 207 -6.48 8.28 2.42
CA HIS A 207 -6.84 8.64 3.79
C HIS A 207 -8.10 7.90 4.18
N ALA A 208 -8.04 7.14 5.25
CA ALA A 208 -9.14 6.41 5.84
C ALA A 208 -9.58 7.08 7.14
N PHE A 209 -10.88 7.30 7.26
CA PHE A 209 -11.55 7.79 8.45
C PHE A 209 -12.31 6.64 9.09
N ILE A 210 -12.07 6.40 10.37
CA ILE A 210 -12.71 5.33 11.14
C ILE A 210 -13.45 5.97 12.31
N ILE A 211 -14.77 5.77 12.39
CA ILE A 211 -15.56 6.23 13.54
C ILE A 211 -15.38 5.22 14.66
N ASN A 212 -14.72 5.59 15.74
CA ASN A 212 -14.22 4.63 16.73
C ASN A 212 -15.31 3.87 17.48
N GLU A 213 -16.43 4.53 17.76
CA GLU A 213 -17.55 4.02 18.58
C GLU A 213 -18.78 3.70 17.73
N ALA A 214 -18.59 3.41 16.43
CA ALA A 214 -19.70 3.02 15.58
C ALA A 214 -20.09 1.55 15.79
N ASN A 215 -21.28 1.17 15.29
CA ASN A 215 -21.74 -0.21 15.30
C ASN A 215 -21.04 -1.03 14.21
N HIS A 216 -19.76 -1.34 14.43
CA HIS A 216 -18.95 -2.08 13.46
C HIS A 216 -19.48 -3.49 13.20
N PHE A 217 -19.35 -3.97 11.97
CA PHE A 217 -19.63 -5.37 11.66
C PHE A 217 -18.85 -6.33 12.57
N GLU A 218 -19.54 -7.38 13.05
CA GLU A 218 -19.00 -8.36 14.01
C GLU A 218 -18.51 -7.74 15.32
N GLU A 219 -18.89 -6.48 15.61
CA GLU A 219 -18.35 -5.65 16.70
C GLU A 219 -16.83 -5.47 16.60
N LYS A 220 -16.27 -5.56 15.37
CA LYS A 220 -14.83 -5.48 15.13
C LYS A 220 -14.48 -4.24 14.30
N ARG A 221 -14.10 -3.16 14.98
CA ARG A 221 -13.51 -1.95 14.35
C ARG A 221 -12.40 -2.29 13.35
N ALA A 222 -11.60 -3.30 13.65
CA ALA A 222 -10.52 -3.76 12.78
C ALA A 222 -10.97 -4.15 11.36
N LEU A 223 -12.19 -4.67 11.18
CA LEU A 223 -12.75 -4.94 9.85
C LEU A 223 -12.95 -3.64 9.07
N THR A 224 -13.56 -2.62 9.70
CA THR A 224 -13.71 -1.29 9.09
C THR A 224 -12.35 -0.67 8.79
N SER A 225 -11.39 -0.75 9.71
CA SER A 225 -10.03 -0.25 9.50
C SER A 225 -9.34 -0.88 8.30
N PHE A 226 -9.46 -2.20 8.13
CA PHE A 226 -8.89 -2.89 6.97
C PHE A 226 -9.66 -2.63 5.68
N HIS A 227 -10.99 -2.59 5.75
CA HIS A 227 -11.86 -2.30 4.61
C HIS A 227 -11.60 -0.89 4.05
N GLU A 228 -11.58 0.13 4.89
CA GLU A 228 -11.33 1.52 4.48
C GLU A 228 -9.85 1.77 4.18
N GLY A 229 -8.98 1.36 5.09
CA GLY A 229 -7.54 1.65 5.03
C GLY A 229 -6.80 0.94 3.90
N PHE A 230 -7.07 -0.35 3.70
CA PHE A 230 -6.36 -1.17 2.74
C PHE A 230 -7.26 -1.61 1.58
N GLY A 231 -8.50 -2.02 1.87
CA GLY A 231 -9.49 -2.43 0.87
C GLY A 231 -9.79 -1.33 -0.13
N HIS A 232 -10.12 -0.13 0.35
CA HIS A 232 -10.27 1.07 -0.48
C HIS A 232 -8.93 1.77 -0.77
N GLY A 233 -8.03 1.82 0.23
CA GLY A 233 -6.78 2.56 0.13
C GLY A 233 -5.81 2.06 -0.95
N ILE A 234 -5.54 0.75 -1.01
CA ILE A 234 -4.61 0.19 -2.02
C ILE A 234 -5.07 0.53 -3.45
N PRO A 235 -6.33 0.27 -3.86
CA PRO A 235 -6.78 0.64 -5.20
C PRO A 235 -6.75 2.16 -5.44
N PHE A 236 -7.02 3.00 -4.44
CA PHE A 236 -6.86 4.45 -4.58
C PHE A 236 -5.43 4.86 -4.92
N THR A 237 -4.42 4.23 -4.30
CA THR A 237 -3.01 4.51 -4.63
C THR A 237 -2.63 4.10 -6.06
N GLN A 238 -3.42 3.24 -6.69
CA GLN A 238 -3.27 2.80 -8.08
C GLN A 238 -4.20 3.57 -9.05
N GLY A 239 -4.92 4.59 -8.56
CA GLY A 239 -5.84 5.39 -9.37
C GLY A 239 -7.19 4.72 -9.66
N ILE A 240 -7.49 3.57 -9.04
CA ILE A 240 -8.77 2.86 -9.18
C ILE A 240 -9.82 3.50 -8.26
N LYS A 241 -10.98 3.87 -8.82
CA LYS A 241 -12.06 4.60 -8.14
C LYS A 241 -13.44 4.00 -8.45
N GLY A 242 -14.48 4.52 -7.80
CA GLY A 242 -15.87 4.15 -8.04
C GLY A 242 -16.13 2.66 -7.78
N LYS A 243 -17.07 2.07 -8.53
CA LYS A 243 -17.52 0.68 -8.33
C LYS A 243 -16.39 -0.33 -8.26
N SER A 244 -15.36 -0.21 -9.10
CA SER A 244 -14.22 -1.13 -9.06
C SER A 244 -13.51 -1.08 -7.71
N ASN A 245 -13.36 0.11 -7.12
CA ASN A 245 -12.76 0.27 -5.79
C ASN A 245 -13.70 -0.29 -4.69
N SER A 246 -15.01 -0.04 -4.77
CA SER A 246 -16.02 -0.62 -3.85
C SER A 246 -16.04 -2.15 -3.86
N ASP A 247 -16.12 -2.76 -5.05
CA ASP A 247 -16.12 -4.23 -5.21
C ASP A 247 -14.87 -4.85 -4.59
N ASN A 248 -13.76 -4.14 -4.69
CA ASN A 248 -12.47 -4.55 -4.19
C ASN A 248 -12.37 -4.46 -2.66
N ALA A 249 -12.88 -3.40 -2.06
CA ALA A 249 -12.94 -3.28 -0.61
C ALA A 249 -13.75 -4.42 0.02
N ILE A 250 -14.88 -4.79 -0.59
CA ILE A 250 -15.71 -5.93 -0.12
C ILE A 250 -14.97 -7.26 -0.23
N ARG A 251 -14.26 -7.52 -1.34
CA ARG A 251 -13.43 -8.72 -1.48
C ARG A 251 -12.28 -8.74 -0.47
N TYR A 252 -11.67 -7.58 -0.24
CA TYR A 252 -10.59 -7.43 0.74
C TYR A 252 -11.09 -7.70 2.16
N GLU A 253 -12.21 -7.10 2.58
CA GLU A 253 -12.79 -7.39 3.89
C GLU A 253 -13.16 -8.88 4.03
N ASN A 254 -13.74 -9.50 3.00
CA ASN A 254 -14.04 -10.94 3.04
C ASN A 254 -12.78 -11.81 3.15
N MET A 255 -11.65 -11.41 2.57
CA MET A 255 -10.35 -12.06 2.82
C MET A 255 -9.95 -11.92 4.29
N ILE A 256 -10.04 -10.73 4.86
CA ILE A 256 -9.72 -10.47 6.27
C ILE A 256 -10.65 -11.25 7.22
N ARG A 257 -11.95 -11.33 6.92
CA ARG A 257 -12.91 -12.15 7.66
C ARG A 257 -12.46 -13.61 7.72
N ARG A 258 -12.00 -14.18 6.61
CA ARG A 258 -11.47 -15.56 6.58
C ARG A 258 -10.19 -15.72 7.40
N VAL A 259 -9.26 -14.76 7.32
CA VAL A 259 -8.05 -14.73 8.16
C VAL A 259 -8.41 -14.72 9.65
N MET A 260 -9.47 -14.00 10.01
CA MET A 260 -9.98 -13.90 11.39
C MET A 260 -10.89 -15.06 11.81
N GLY A 261 -11.13 -16.06 10.95
CA GLY A 261 -12.03 -17.18 11.22
C GLY A 261 -13.52 -16.81 11.28
N ILE A 262 -13.92 -15.69 10.69
CA ILE A 262 -15.31 -15.22 10.62
C ILE A 262 -16.00 -15.91 9.44
N GLU A 263 -17.13 -16.57 9.68
CA GLU A 263 -17.85 -17.36 8.66
C GLU A 263 -18.76 -16.51 7.75
N THR A 264 -19.27 -15.40 8.28
CA THR A 264 -20.16 -14.47 7.57
C THR A 264 -19.38 -13.66 6.54
N MET A 265 -19.85 -13.65 5.29
CA MET A 265 -19.22 -12.90 4.18
C MET A 265 -20.19 -11.84 3.67
N ARG A 266 -19.69 -10.63 3.41
CA ARG A 266 -20.47 -9.52 2.84
C ARG A 266 -20.66 -9.71 1.34
N ASP A 267 -21.88 -9.45 0.86
CA ASP A 267 -22.22 -9.51 -0.57
C ASP A 267 -22.16 -8.14 -1.27
N GLY A 268 -21.98 -7.06 -0.50
CA GLY A 268 -21.84 -5.67 -0.96
C GLY A 268 -23.14 -4.86 -1.05
N LYS A 269 -24.31 -5.45 -0.74
CA LYS A 269 -25.59 -4.71 -0.71
C LYS A 269 -25.66 -3.65 0.39
N ASP A 270 -24.79 -3.75 1.37
CA ASP A 270 -24.63 -2.84 2.50
C ASP A 270 -23.50 -1.81 2.28
N HIS A 271 -22.96 -1.72 1.06
CA HIS A 271 -21.90 -0.79 0.66
C HIS A 271 -22.43 0.33 -0.26
N ALA A 272 -21.62 1.35 -0.55
CA ALA A 272 -22.00 2.58 -1.25
C ALA A 272 -22.75 2.37 -2.58
N ASP A 273 -22.40 1.33 -3.35
CA ASP A 273 -23.08 1.03 -4.62
C ASP A 273 -24.42 0.27 -4.46
N LEU A 274 -24.74 -0.19 -3.25
CA LEU A 274 -25.93 -0.96 -2.86
C LEU A 274 -26.24 -2.14 -3.81
N LYS A 275 -25.17 -2.74 -4.35
CA LYS A 275 -25.24 -3.79 -5.38
C LYS A 275 -24.40 -4.98 -4.97
N VAL A 276 -24.86 -6.16 -5.37
CA VAL A 276 -24.08 -7.39 -5.20
C VAL A 276 -22.76 -7.28 -5.95
N VAL A 277 -21.66 -7.54 -5.23
CA VAL A 277 -20.33 -7.62 -5.80
C VAL A 277 -20.16 -8.99 -6.46
N PRO A 278 -19.90 -9.06 -7.77
CA PRO A 278 -19.62 -10.33 -8.43
C PRO A 278 -18.41 -11.01 -7.79
N SER A 279 -18.50 -12.31 -7.52
CA SER A 279 -17.42 -13.08 -6.89
C SER A 279 -16.87 -12.42 -5.62
N HIS A 280 -17.76 -11.88 -4.77
CA HIS A 280 -17.37 -11.16 -3.54
C HIS A 280 -16.51 -11.97 -2.56
N LYS A 281 -16.48 -13.30 -2.68
CA LYS A 281 -15.64 -14.19 -1.86
C LYS A 281 -14.23 -14.39 -2.43
N SER A 282 -13.98 -13.99 -3.67
CA SER A 282 -12.65 -14.12 -4.30
C SER A 282 -11.66 -13.12 -3.70
N LEU A 283 -10.37 -13.40 -3.89
CA LEU A 283 -9.32 -12.43 -3.58
C LEU A 283 -9.50 -11.12 -4.38
N PRO A 284 -8.99 -9.99 -3.86
CA PRO A 284 -8.96 -8.71 -4.58
C PRO A 284 -8.30 -8.84 -5.96
N THR A 285 -8.78 -8.09 -6.95
CA THR A 285 -8.38 -8.26 -8.37
C THR A 285 -7.14 -7.48 -8.82
N TYR A 286 -6.57 -6.65 -7.95
CA TYR A 286 -5.41 -5.80 -8.22
C TYR A 286 -4.30 -6.28 -7.28
N ARG A 287 -3.42 -7.10 -7.85
CA ARG A 287 -2.21 -7.61 -7.20
C ARG A 287 -1.02 -6.82 -7.70
#